data_AF-A0A5M3W273-F1
#
_entry.id   AF-A0A5M3W273-F1
#
_cell.length_a   1.000
_cell.length_b   1.000
_cell.length_c   1.000
_cell.angle_alpha   90.00
_cell.angle_beta   90.00
_cell.angle_gamma   90.00
#
_symmetry.space_group_name_H-M   'P 1'
#
loop_
_entity.id
_entity.type
_entity.pdbx_description
1 polymer ?
#
loop_
_entity_poly.entity_id
_entity_poly.type
_entity_poly.pdbx_seq_one_letter_code
_entity_poly.pdbx_strand_id
1 'polypeptide(L)' 'MKKRDLERRMRGLAKEYGVEVTVKQGGNHEKWIAGSEAIPIPRHNEVRENTAKGILRDWEQILVEIAEEQGEGK' A
#
# COMPACT_ATOMS: atom_id res chain seq x y z
N MET A 1 10.80 6.16 9.87
CA MET A 1 9.97 5.12 10.53
C MET A 1 10.46 3.73 10.15
N LYS A 2 10.19 2.69 10.95
CA LYS A 2 10.58 1.33 10.55
C LYS A 2 9.66 0.81 9.45
N LYS A 3 10.22 0.03 8.52
CA LYS A 3 9.48 -0.62 7.43
C LYS A 3 8.28 -1.42 7.95
N ARG A 4 8.47 -2.18 9.04
CA ARG A 4 7.41 -2.96 9.68
C ARG A 4 6.21 -2.10 10.10
N ASP A 5 6.45 -0.88 10.58
CA ASP A 5 5.37 0.05 10.95
C ASP A 5 4.64 0.58 9.71
N LEU A 6 5.38 0.87 8.63
CA LEU A 6 4.80 1.26 7.34
C LEU A 6 3.89 0.15 6.78
N GLU A 7 4.41 -1.08 6.70
CA GLU A 7 3.66 -2.25 6.21
C GLU A 7 2.41 -2.54 7.07
N ARG A 8 2.52 -2.36 8.40
CA ARG A 8 1.38 -2.51 9.30
C ARG A 8 0.29 -1.48 9.02
N ARG A 9 0.66 -0.22 8.77
CA ARG A 9 -0.29 0.84 8.41
C ARG A 9 -0.94 0.58 7.05
N MET A 10 -0.15 0.18 6.04
CA MET A 10 -0.67 -0.15 4.71
C MET A 10 -1.71 -1.28 4.76
N ARG A 11 -1.47 -2.35 5.54
CA ARG A 11 -2.46 -3.42 5.77
C ARG A 11 -3.70 -2.93 6.49
N GLY A 12 -3.53 -2.02 7.46
CA GLY A 12 -4.64 -1.41 8.19
C GLY A 12 -5.58 -0.67 7.25
N LEU A 13 -5.03 0.21 6.41
CA LEU A 13 -5.78 0.95 5.40
C LEU A 13 -6.50 -0.01 4.44
N ALA A 14 -5.79 -0.98 3.86
CA ALA A 14 -6.44 -1.88 2.91
C ALA A 14 -7.60 -2.68 3.52
N LYS A 15 -7.48 -3.07 4.79
CA LYS A 15 -8.57 -3.72 5.52
C LYS A 15 -9.73 -2.76 5.80
N GLU A 16 -9.46 -1.50 6.09
CA GLU A 16 -10.47 -0.46 6.32
C GLU A 16 -11.30 -0.19 5.06
N TYR A 17 -10.63 -0.12 3.90
CA TYR A 17 -11.27 0.03 2.58
C TYR A 17 -11.82 -1.29 2.01
N GLY A 18 -11.59 -2.44 2.66
CA GLY A 18 -12.05 -3.74 2.19
C GLY A 18 -11.36 -4.24 0.92
N VAL A 19 -10.20 -3.70 0.57
CA VAL A 19 -9.47 -4.03 -0.66
C VAL A 19 -8.47 -5.15 -0.43
N GLU A 20 -8.49 -6.16 -1.31
CA GLU A 20 -7.52 -7.23 -1.29
C GLU A 20 -6.13 -6.77 -1.75
N VAL A 21 -5.10 -7.21 -1.02
CA VAL A 21 -3.72 -6.81 -1.26
C VAL A 21 -2.81 -8.01 -1.41
N THR A 22 -1.99 -8.00 -2.46
CA THR A 22 -0.95 -9.00 -2.67
C THR A 22 0.43 -8.37 -2.54
N VAL A 23 1.32 -9.00 -1.79
CA VAL A 23 2.72 -8.58 -1.68
C VAL A 23 3.58 -9.50 -2.54
N LYS A 24 4.27 -8.93 -3.52
CA LYS A 24 5.21 -9.65 -4.37
C LYS A 24 6.64 -9.20 -4.07
N GLN A 25 7.46 -10.14 -3.63
CA GLN A 25 8.89 -9.87 -3.44
C GLN A 25 9.59 -9.75 -4.80
N GLY A 26 10.27 -8.63 -5.02
CA GLY A 26 11.16 -8.42 -6.17
C GLY A 26 12.62 -8.38 -5.73
N GLY A 27 13.54 -8.23 -6.69
CA GLY A 27 14.99 -8.21 -6.39
C GLY A 27 15.44 -6.99 -5.57
N ASN A 28 14.98 -5.78 -5.95
CA ASN A 28 15.42 -4.53 -5.32
C ASN A 28 14.35 -3.89 -4.40
N HIS A 29 13.07 -4.01 -4.75
CA HIS A 29 11.95 -3.51 -3.96
C HIS A 29 10.85 -4.58 -3.83
N GLU A 30 10.10 -4.52 -2.74
CA GLU A 30 8.84 -5.25 -2.62
C GLU A 30 7.75 -4.49 -3.36
N LYS A 31 6.84 -5.18 -4.03
CA LYS A 31 5.69 -4.57 -4.69
C LYS A 31 4.43 -4.94 -3.93
N TRP A 32 3.67 -3.94 -3.52
CA TRP A 32 2.35 -4.11 -2.93
C TRP A 32 1.33 -3.81 -4.01
N ILE A 33 0.45 -4.76 -4.27
CA ILE A 33 -0.49 -4.76 -5.38
C ILE A 33 -1.89 -4.73 -4.78
N ALA A 34 -2.69 -3.76 -5.20
CA ALA A 34 -4.12 -3.67 -4.89
C ALA A 34 -4.87 -3.50 -6.22
N GLY A 35 -5.79 -4.40 -6.53
CA GLY A 35 -6.48 -4.40 -7.82
C GLY A 35 -5.48 -4.40 -9.00
N SER A 36 -5.58 -3.38 -9.85
CA SER A 36 -4.70 -3.18 -11.02
C SER A 36 -3.43 -2.37 -10.72
N GLU A 37 -3.37 -1.74 -9.55
CA GLU A 37 -2.32 -0.79 -9.18
C GLU A 37 -1.25 -1.45 -8.29
N ALA A 38 -0.02 -0.92 -8.35
CA ALA A 38 1.08 -1.43 -7.54
C ALA A 38 2.06 -0.33 -7.09
N ILE A 39 2.40 -0.34 -5.80
CA ILE A 39 3.38 0.58 -5.22
C ILE A 39 4.68 -0.14 -4.81
N PRO A 40 5.87 0.40 -5.16
CA PRO A 40 7.14 -0.15 -4.71
C PRO A 40 7.47 0.29 -3.29
N ILE A 41 7.80 -0.67 -2.42
CA ILE A 41 8.20 -0.47 -1.04
C ILE A 41 9.71 -0.75 -0.88
N PRO A 42 10.48 0.17 -0.29
CA PRO A 42 11.89 -0.05 -0.01
C PRO A 42 12.13 -1.25 0.91
N ARG A 43 13.15 -2.07 0.58
CA ARG A 43 13.53 -3.27 1.34
C ARG A 43 14.32 -3.00 2.62
N HIS A 44 14.79 -1.78 2.82
CA HIS A 44 15.57 -1.43 4.01
C HIS A 44 14.68 -1.26 5.24
N ASN A 45 15.22 -1.52 6.43
CA ASN A 45 14.46 -1.52 7.68
C ASN A 45 13.99 -0.13 8.10
N GLU A 46 14.63 0.94 7.62
CA GLU A 46 14.35 2.33 8.02
C GLU A 46 13.97 3.18 6.81
N VAL A 47 12.69 3.50 6.70
CA VAL A 47 12.19 4.38 5.65
C VAL A 47 12.19 5.81 6.18
N ARG A 48 12.75 6.75 5.42
CA ARG A 48 12.67 8.18 5.75
C ARG A 48 11.22 8.58 5.96
N GLU A 49 10.94 9.39 6.98
CA GLU A 49 9.57 9.74 7.34
C GLU A 49 8.79 10.39 6.20
N ASN A 50 9.43 11.30 5.45
CA ASN A 50 8.81 11.93 4.28
C ASN A 50 8.46 10.91 3.20
N THR A 51 9.36 9.97 2.92
CA THR A 51 9.12 8.90 1.95
C THR A 51 7.97 8.00 2.40
N ALA A 52 7.95 7.62 3.67
CA ALA A 52 6.91 6.76 4.19
C ALA A 52 5.53 7.43 4.22
N LYS A 53 5.48 8.74 4.53
CA LYS A 53 4.25 9.53 4.42
C LYS A 53 3.75 9.62 2.98
N GLY A 54 4.65 9.82 2.02
CA GLY A 54 4.32 9.80 0.59
C GLY A 54 3.70 8.46 0.19
N ILE A 55 4.40 7.36 0.50
CA ILE A 55 3.91 6.00 0.23
C ILE A 55 2.52 5.76 0.84
N LEU A 56 2.28 6.17 2.09
CA LEU A 56 0.98 5.98 2.72
C LEU A 56 -0.13 6.78 2.04
N ARG A 57 0.17 8.02 1.61
CA ARG A 57 -0.78 8.87 0.89
C ARG A 57 -1.12 8.27 -0.48
N ASP A 58 -0.12 7.87 -1.24
CA ASP A 58 -0.31 7.26 -2.56
C ASP A 58 -1.08 5.94 -2.41
N TRP A 59 -0.76 5.16 -1.38
CA TRP A 59 -1.46 3.92 -1.06
C TRP A 59 -2.92 4.13 -0.71
N GLU A 60 -3.22 5.11 0.13
CA GLU A 60 -4.60 5.45 0.50
C GLU A 60 -5.42 5.87 -0.71
N GLN A 61 -4.86 6.68 -1.62
CA GLN A 61 -5.55 7.08 -2.86
C GLN A 61 -5.91 5.87 -3.73
N ILE A 62 -4.94 4.99 -3.98
CA ILE A 62 -5.17 3.74 -4.74
C ILE A 62 -6.29 2.92 -4.11
N LEU A 63 -6.29 2.78 -2.78
CA LEU A 63 -7.31 2.01 -2.07
C LEU A 63 -8.70 2.64 -2.16
N VAL A 64 -8.79 3.97 -2.06
CA VAL A 64 -10.05 4.71 -2.23
C VAL A 64 -10.59 4.49 -3.63
N GLU A 65 -9.76 4.68 -4.66
CA GLU A 65 -10.16 4.49 -6.07
C GLU A 65 -10.70 3.07 -6.30
N ILE A 66 -9.98 2.06 -5.83
CA ILE A 66 -10.41 0.65 -5.97
C ILE A 66 -11.69 0.37 -5.18
N ALA A 67 -11.83 0.92 -3.96
CA ALA A 67 -13.02 0.73 -3.15
C ALA A 67 -14.26 1.41 -3.77
N GLU A 68 -14.08 2.58 -4.38
CA GLU A 68 -15.13 3.27 -5.14
C GLU A 68 -15.55 2.46 -6.38
N GLU A 69 -14.59 1.96 -7.16
CA GLU A 69 -14.85 1.08 -8.32
C GLU A 69 -15.61 -0.20 -7.93
N GLN A 70 -15.31 -0.77 -6.75
CA GLN A 70 -16.03 -1.95 -6.23
C GLN A 70 -17.43 -1.61 -5.69
N GLY A 71 -17.67 -0.35 -5.29
CA GLY A 71 -18.95 0.13 -4.75
C GLY A 71 -19.97 0.55 -5.81
N GLU A 72 -19.53 1.04 -6.97
CA GLU A 72 -20.42 1.49 -8.06
C GLU A 72 -21.06 0.34 -8.87
N GLY A 73 -20.72 -0.91 -8.58
CA GLY A 73 -21.28 -2.10 -9.23
C GLY A 73 -22.54 -2.70 -8.58
N LYS A 74 -23.23 -1.97 -7.69
CA LYS A 74 -24.36 -2.51 -6.90
C LYS A 74 -25.72 -1.89 -7.23
#